data_AF-A0A8E2EHD4-F1
#
_entry.id   AF-A0A8E2EHD4-F1
#
_cell.length_a   1.000
_cell.length_b   1.000
_cell.length_c   1.000
_cell.angle_alpha   90.00
_cell.angle_beta   90.00
_cell.angle_gamma   90.00
#
_symmetry.space_group_name_H-M   'P 1'
#
loop_
_entity.id
_entity.type
_entity.pdbx_description
1 polymer ?
#
loop_
_entity_poly.entity_id
_entity_poly.type
_entity_poly.pdbx_seq_one_letter_code
_entity_poly.pdbx_strand_id
1 'polypeptide(L)'
;FRLLILQPGGPEDPIECSLKCVRRCDVSSMYEALSYAWYVSPSYERTDKGPKLRWNSSYTILCNGIEVSIWTNLWLALRRIRYRKSSRVVWADALCIDQSNVEERNQQVLVMSSIYSRASRTLVWLGEDAQDSTVRQALEIVCQLVNQWNESRPAQYRTIYENS
;
A
#
# COMPACT_ATOMS: atom_id res chain seq x y z
N PHE A 1 -4.59 -2.52 -16.93
CA PHE A 1 -4.69 -2.23 -15.48
C PHE A 1 -3.96 -0.92 -15.22
N ARG A 2 -4.28 -0.22 -14.12
CA ARG A 2 -3.66 1.07 -13.80
C ARG A 2 -2.53 0.88 -12.79
N LEU A 3 -1.47 1.66 -12.95
CA LEU A 3 -0.42 1.83 -11.94
C LEU A 3 -0.42 3.28 -11.48
N LEU A 4 -0.15 3.46 -10.19
CA LEU A 4 0.04 4.74 -9.54
C LEU A 4 1.51 5.14 -9.63
N ILE A 5 1.79 6.29 -10.21
CA ILE A 5 3.09 6.94 -10.17
C ILE A 5 3.02 7.98 -9.05
N LEU A 6 3.53 7.64 -7.89
CA LEU A 6 3.59 8.52 -6.72
C LEU A 6 4.76 9.48 -6.88
N GLN A 7 4.50 10.79 -6.85
CA GLN A 7 5.52 11.81 -7.02
C GLN A 7 6.38 11.96 -5.75
N PRO A 8 7.65 12.39 -5.89
CA PRO A 8 8.50 12.63 -4.73
C PRO A 8 8.01 13.81 -3.89
N GLY A 9 8.38 13.81 -2.61
CA GLY A 9 8.07 14.91 -1.71
C GLY A 9 8.61 14.69 -0.30
N GLY A 10 8.78 15.78 0.45
CA GLY A 10 9.07 15.79 1.88
C GLY A 10 7.90 15.28 2.72
N PRO A 11 8.05 15.08 4.04
CA PRO A 11 6.98 14.53 4.87
C PRO A 11 5.68 15.35 4.80
N GLU A 12 5.77 16.68 4.88
CA GLU A 12 4.62 17.60 4.95
C GLU A 12 4.09 18.04 3.58
N ASP A 13 4.77 17.70 2.49
CA ASP A 13 4.32 18.08 1.15
C ASP A 13 3.02 17.34 0.79
N PRO A 14 2.07 17.99 0.08
CA PRO A 14 0.86 17.33 -0.38
C PRO A 14 1.20 16.10 -1.24
N ILE A 15 0.36 15.07 -1.19
CA ILE A 15 0.55 13.88 -2.04
C ILE A 15 0.06 14.22 -3.45
N GLU A 16 0.97 14.07 -4.40
CA GLU A 16 0.68 14.11 -5.83
C GLU A 16 1.00 12.76 -6.47
N CYS A 17 0.15 12.33 -7.38
CA CYS A 17 0.33 11.10 -8.12
C CYS A 17 -0.29 11.18 -9.52
N SER A 18 0.06 10.24 -10.38
CA SER A 18 -0.63 10.02 -11.65
C SER A 18 -1.00 8.56 -11.88
N LEU A 19 -2.09 8.33 -12.60
CA LEU A 19 -2.52 7.00 -13.00
C LEU A 19 -2.12 6.73 -14.45
N LYS A 20 -1.40 5.63 -14.67
CA LYS A 20 -0.98 5.19 -16.01
C LYS A 20 -1.63 3.85 -16.36
N CYS A 21 -2.36 3.81 -17.47
CA CYS A 21 -2.86 2.58 -18.06
C CYS A 21 -1.71 1.80 -18.71
N VAL A 22 -1.56 0.54 -18.30
CA VAL A 22 -0.51 -0.35 -18.80
C VAL A 22 -1.04 -1.75 -19.07
N ARG A 23 -0.38 -2.47 -19.99
CA ARG A 23 -0.60 -3.90 -20.18
C ARG A 23 0.21 -4.67 -19.14
N ARG A 24 -0.37 -5.73 -18.57
CA ARG A 24 0.29 -6.55 -17.55
C ARG A 24 1.62 -7.10 -18.05
N CYS A 25 1.67 -7.65 -19.25
CA CYS A 25 2.87 -8.24 -19.85
C CYS A 25 4.08 -7.29 -19.87
N ASP A 26 3.86 -5.98 -20.04
CA ASP A 26 4.93 -5.01 -20.29
C ASP A 26 5.63 -4.50 -19.02
N VAL A 27 5.07 -4.77 -17.83
CA VAL A 27 5.50 -4.15 -16.57
C VAL A 27 5.81 -5.17 -15.47
N SER A 28 6.14 -6.41 -15.85
CA SER A 28 6.53 -7.44 -14.88
C SER A 28 7.71 -6.95 -14.04
N SER A 29 7.58 -7.01 -12.72
CA SER A 29 8.60 -6.56 -11.75
C SER A 29 8.98 -5.07 -11.84
N MET A 30 8.17 -4.23 -12.49
CA MET A 30 8.41 -2.77 -12.62
C MET A 30 7.59 -1.91 -11.65
N TYR A 31 6.80 -2.53 -10.78
CA TYR A 31 5.97 -1.86 -9.79
C TYR A 31 5.94 -2.65 -8.48
N GLU A 32 5.53 -1.99 -7.41
CA GLU A 32 5.31 -2.60 -6.11
C GLU A 32 3.82 -2.70 -5.81
N ALA A 33 3.36 -3.75 -5.14
CA ALA A 33 1.97 -3.86 -4.73
C ALA A 33 1.82 -3.38 -3.27
N LEU A 34 0.88 -2.47 -3.00
CA LEU A 34 0.60 -1.98 -1.66
C LEU A 34 -0.56 -2.78 -1.05
N SER A 35 -0.28 -3.43 0.08
CA SER A 35 -1.25 -4.13 0.91
C SER A 35 -1.51 -3.33 2.19
N TYR A 36 -2.76 -2.93 2.41
CA TYR A 36 -3.20 -2.13 3.55
C TYR A 36 -4.66 -2.45 3.86
N ALA A 37 -5.09 -2.26 5.11
CA ALA A 37 -6.49 -2.42 5.47
C ALA A 37 -7.31 -1.22 4.99
N TRP A 38 -8.46 -1.46 4.36
CA TRP A 38 -9.34 -0.36 3.93
C TRP A 38 -9.99 0.35 5.12
N TYR A 39 -10.18 -0.37 6.22
CA TYR A 39 -10.79 0.09 7.45
C TYR A 39 -10.02 -0.42 8.66
N VAL A 40 -9.89 0.42 9.67
CA VAL A 40 -9.37 0.04 10.99
C VAL A 40 -10.50 0.28 11.98
N SER A 41 -10.97 -0.79 12.64
CA SER A 41 -12.09 -0.69 13.58
C SER A 41 -11.74 0.23 14.76
N PRO A 42 -12.61 1.18 15.14
CA PRO A 42 -12.39 2.14 16.23
C PRO A 42 -12.31 1.46 17.61
N SER A 43 -12.57 0.17 17.70
CA SER A 43 -12.49 -0.62 18.93
C SER A 43 -11.07 -0.74 19.51
N TYR A 44 -10.03 -0.28 18.81
CA TYR A 44 -8.64 -0.30 19.30
C TYR A 44 -8.18 1.00 19.97
N GLU A 45 -9.06 2.00 20.15
CA GLU A 45 -8.69 3.25 20.81
C GLU A 45 -9.43 3.48 22.14
N ARG A 46 -9.05 2.73 23.17
CA ARG A 46 -9.09 3.25 24.55
C ARG A 46 -7.71 3.78 24.90
N THR A 47 -7.48 5.07 24.66
CA THR A 47 -6.34 5.78 25.27
C THR A 47 -6.74 7.20 25.65
N ASP A 48 -6.49 7.57 26.90
CA ASP A 48 -6.92 8.81 27.55
C ASP A 48 -6.16 10.09 27.10
N LYS A 49 -5.62 10.13 25.88
CA LYS A 49 -4.72 11.22 25.42
C LYS A 49 -5.07 11.74 24.03
N GLY A 50 -5.83 12.85 23.99
CA GLY A 50 -5.88 13.81 22.89
C GLY A 50 -6.48 13.33 21.56
N PRO A 51 -6.70 14.23 20.59
CA PRO A 51 -7.42 13.88 19.36
C PRO A 51 -6.49 13.09 18.43
N LYS A 52 -6.61 11.76 18.46
CA LYS A 52 -6.04 10.88 17.45
C LYS A 52 -6.73 11.10 16.11
N LEU A 53 -5.97 11.02 15.02
CA LEU A 53 -6.48 11.10 13.64
C LEU A 53 -7.72 10.19 13.51
N ARG A 54 -8.86 10.75 13.09
CA ARG A 54 -10.06 9.94 12.89
C ARG A 54 -9.81 8.97 11.74
N TRP A 55 -9.71 7.68 12.05
CA TRP A 55 -9.43 6.62 11.06
C TRP A 55 -10.52 6.49 9.97
N ASN A 56 -11.71 7.06 10.22
CA ASN A 56 -12.81 7.22 9.26
C ASN A 56 -12.81 8.55 8.49
N SER A 57 -11.74 9.34 8.57
CA SER A 57 -11.61 10.56 7.77
C SER A 57 -11.05 10.27 6.38
N SER A 58 -11.31 11.20 5.46
CA SER A 58 -10.71 11.22 4.13
C SER A 58 -9.75 12.40 4.01
N TYR A 59 -8.67 12.21 3.26
CA TYR A 59 -7.71 13.24 2.89
C TYR A 59 -7.74 13.45 1.38
N THR A 60 -7.61 14.70 0.96
CA THR A 60 -7.50 15.07 -0.46
C THR A 60 -6.06 14.93 -0.93
N ILE A 61 -5.89 14.31 -2.10
CA ILE A 61 -4.63 14.22 -2.83
C ILE A 61 -4.83 14.76 -4.26
N LEU A 62 -3.74 15.06 -4.97
CA LEU A 62 -3.77 15.40 -6.38
C LEU A 62 -3.44 14.18 -7.24
N CYS A 63 -4.40 13.74 -8.06
CA CYS A 63 -4.24 12.63 -8.99
C CYS A 63 -4.48 13.10 -10.42
N ASN A 64 -3.45 13.04 -11.29
CA ASN A 64 -3.51 13.62 -12.65
C ASN A 64 -3.94 15.11 -12.65
N GLY A 65 -3.58 15.87 -11.61
CA GLY A 65 -4.01 17.26 -11.43
C GLY A 65 -5.44 17.46 -10.93
N ILE A 66 -6.17 16.38 -10.62
CA ILE A 66 -7.54 16.41 -10.09
C ILE A 66 -7.52 16.07 -8.59
N GLU A 67 -8.30 16.79 -7.80
CA GLU A 67 -8.48 16.48 -6.37
C GLU A 67 -9.27 15.18 -6.18
N VAL A 68 -8.70 14.25 -5.42
CA VAL A 68 -9.32 12.96 -5.09
C VAL A 68 -9.26 12.72 -3.59
N SER A 69 -10.39 12.37 -2.99
CA SER A 69 -10.46 11.98 -1.58
C SER A 69 -10.12 10.50 -1.40
N ILE A 70 -9.17 10.21 -0.51
CA ILE A 70 -8.79 8.85 -0.11
C ILE A 70 -8.88 8.67 1.40
N TRP A 71 -9.09 7.44 1.86
CA TRP A 71 -9.15 7.13 3.29
C TRP A 71 -7.82 7.38 4.00
N THR A 72 -7.88 7.77 5.28
CA THR A 72 -6.71 8.03 6.16
C THR A 72 -5.64 6.95 6.04
N ASN A 73 -6.03 5.67 6.04
CA ASN A 73 -5.04 4.59 6.06
C ASN A 73 -4.22 4.51 4.76
N LEU A 74 -4.86 4.70 3.60
CA LEU A 74 -4.13 4.77 2.33
C LEU A 74 -3.26 6.02 2.27
N TRP A 75 -3.77 7.16 2.74
CA TRP A 75 -3.02 8.40 2.75
C TRP A 75 -1.73 8.30 3.60
N LEU A 76 -1.83 7.74 4.80
CA LEU A 76 -0.67 7.47 5.67
C LEU A 76 0.33 6.52 5.00
N ALA A 77 -0.18 5.42 4.41
CA ALA A 77 0.66 4.46 3.69
C ALA A 77 1.43 5.13 2.54
N LEU A 78 0.75 5.92 1.69
CA LEU A 78 1.36 6.66 0.59
C LEU A 78 2.42 7.65 1.08
N ARG A 79 2.14 8.41 2.15
CA ARG A 79 3.15 9.32 2.76
C ARG A 79 4.37 8.56 3.23
N ARG A 80 4.20 7.40 3.87
CA ARG A 80 5.31 6.61 4.41
C ARG A 80 6.19 6.02 3.30
N ILE A 81 5.58 5.51 2.24
CA ILE A 81 6.32 4.86 1.14
C ILE A 81 6.86 5.88 0.12
N ARG A 82 6.40 7.14 0.14
CA ARG A 82 6.89 8.18 -0.77
C ARG A 82 8.40 8.38 -0.62
N TYR A 83 9.11 8.38 -1.75
CA TYR A 83 10.52 8.76 -1.77
C TYR A 83 10.67 10.28 -1.81
N ARG A 84 11.77 10.80 -1.25
CA ARG A 84 12.01 12.25 -1.23
C ARG A 84 12.48 12.82 -2.56
N LYS A 85 13.13 12.01 -3.41
CA LYS A 85 13.86 12.50 -4.60
C LYS A 85 13.46 11.84 -5.92
N SER A 86 12.72 10.74 -5.88
CA SER A 86 12.31 10.00 -7.08
C SER A 86 10.84 9.60 -6.98
N SER A 87 10.19 9.43 -8.13
CA SER A 87 8.85 8.86 -8.16
C SER A 87 8.88 7.38 -7.82
N ARG A 88 7.77 6.85 -7.30
CA ARG A 88 7.60 5.45 -6.95
C ARG A 88 6.41 4.85 -7.70
N VAL A 89 6.60 3.71 -8.34
CA VAL A 89 5.53 3.05 -9.12
C VAL A 89 4.89 1.99 -8.24
N VAL A 90 3.62 2.21 -7.90
CA VAL A 90 2.89 1.38 -6.94
C VAL A 90 1.55 0.96 -7.52
N TRP A 91 1.04 -0.18 -7.11
CA TRP A 91 -0.34 -0.56 -7.30
C TRP A 91 -1.06 -0.49 -5.95
N ALA A 92 -2.12 0.32 -5.87
CA ALA A 92 -3.00 0.42 -4.72
C ALA A 92 -4.44 0.32 -5.21
N ASP A 93 -5.17 -0.68 -4.75
CA ASP A 93 -6.52 -1.05 -5.21
C ASP A 93 -7.51 0.13 -5.25
N ALA A 94 -7.59 0.95 -4.20
CA ALA A 94 -8.54 2.06 -4.11
C ALA A 94 -8.34 3.15 -5.18
N LEU A 95 -7.13 3.29 -5.74
CA LEU A 95 -6.84 4.25 -6.81
C LEU A 95 -6.70 3.58 -8.19
N CYS A 96 -6.23 2.33 -8.24
CA CYS A 96 -5.93 1.63 -9.49
C CYS A 96 -7.11 0.84 -10.06
N ILE A 97 -8.16 0.61 -9.26
CA ILE A 97 -9.41 -0.02 -9.66
C ILE A 97 -10.51 1.04 -9.69
N ASP A 98 -11.39 0.99 -10.68
CA ASP A 98 -12.59 1.81 -10.70
C ASP A 98 -13.58 1.21 -9.70
N GLN A 99 -13.64 1.81 -8.52
CA GLN A 99 -14.49 1.33 -7.44
C GLN A 99 -15.98 1.48 -7.74
N SER A 100 -16.35 2.32 -8.72
CA SER A 100 -17.75 2.52 -9.14
C SER A 100 -18.24 1.43 -10.10
N ASN A 101 -17.32 0.68 -10.72
CA ASN A 101 -17.60 -0.36 -11.68
C ASN A 101 -17.53 -1.74 -11.01
N VAL A 102 -18.70 -2.31 -10.69
CA VAL A 102 -18.81 -3.59 -9.98
C VAL A 102 -18.22 -4.74 -10.80
N GLU A 103 -18.40 -4.73 -12.12
CA GLU A 103 -17.80 -5.69 -13.03
C GLU A 103 -16.27 -5.61 -13.02
N GLU A 104 -15.69 -4.40 -13.08
CA GLU A 104 -14.24 -4.23 -12.95
C GLU A 104 -13.76 -4.74 -11.58
N ARG A 105 -14.44 -4.37 -10.49
CA ARG A 105 -14.06 -4.80 -9.14
C ARG A 105 -14.01 -6.33 -9.04
N ASN A 106 -15.04 -7.02 -9.51
CA ASN A 106 -15.11 -8.48 -9.48
C ASN A 106 -14.02 -9.12 -10.36
N GLN A 107 -13.77 -8.56 -11.54
CA GLN A 107 -12.66 -9.01 -12.40
C GLN A 107 -11.29 -8.76 -11.77
N GLN A 108 -11.10 -7.63 -11.11
CA GLN A 108 -9.82 -7.27 -10.49
C GLN A 108 -9.53 -8.14 -9.27
N VAL A 109 -10.53 -8.51 -8.46
CA VAL A 109 -10.36 -9.46 -7.35
C VAL A 109 -9.83 -10.81 -7.86
N LEU A 110 -10.38 -11.31 -8.97
CA LEU A 110 -9.90 -12.54 -9.61
C LEU A 110 -8.45 -12.43 -10.12
N VAL A 111 -8.00 -11.21 -10.41
CA VAL A 111 -6.67 -10.93 -10.98
C VAL A 111 -5.67 -10.44 -9.94
N MET A 112 -6.08 -10.18 -8.69
CA MET A 112 -5.20 -9.71 -7.62
C MET A 112 -4.00 -10.64 -7.43
N SER A 113 -4.20 -11.96 -7.41
CA SER A 113 -3.09 -12.93 -7.30
C SER A 113 -2.03 -12.73 -8.38
N SER A 114 -2.45 -12.46 -9.62
CA SER A 114 -1.57 -12.15 -10.76
C SER A 114 -0.88 -10.79 -10.62
N ILE A 115 -1.52 -9.80 -10.01
CA ILE A 115 -0.93 -8.47 -9.79
C ILE A 115 0.13 -8.56 -8.68
N TYR A 116 -0.16 -9.24 -7.57
CA TYR A 116 0.80 -9.36 -6.47
C TYR A 116 2.00 -10.23 -6.86
N SER A 117 1.77 -11.37 -7.55
CA SER A 117 2.85 -12.26 -7.98
C SER A 117 3.79 -11.67 -9.03
N ARG A 118 3.35 -10.64 -9.78
CA ARG A 118 4.15 -9.98 -10.82
C ARG A 118 4.74 -8.64 -10.36
N ALA A 119 4.42 -8.19 -9.15
CA ALA A 119 5.09 -7.03 -8.55
C ALA A 119 6.55 -7.39 -8.22
N SER A 120 7.42 -6.38 -8.10
CA SER A 120 8.80 -6.59 -7.65
C SER A 120 8.85 -7.01 -6.17
N ARG A 121 7.93 -6.47 -5.38
CA ARG A 121 7.67 -6.83 -3.98
C ARG A 121 6.31 -6.32 -3.54
N THR A 122 5.85 -6.83 -2.40
CA THR A 122 4.66 -6.34 -1.70
C THR A 122 5.09 -5.44 -0.54
N LEU A 123 4.53 -4.23 -0.50
CA LEU A 123 4.64 -3.30 0.62
C LEU A 123 3.46 -3.54 1.55
N VAL A 124 3.71 -4.02 2.76
CA VAL A 124 2.66 -4.26 3.75
C VAL A 124 2.63 -3.09 4.73
N TRP A 125 1.51 -2.37 4.75
CA TRP A 125 1.26 -1.27 5.67
C TRP A 125 0.34 -1.74 6.79
N LEU A 126 0.83 -1.63 8.03
CA LEU A 126 0.14 -2.10 9.24
C LEU A 126 -0.20 -0.95 10.20
N GLY A 127 -0.08 0.30 9.76
CA GLY A 127 -0.24 1.48 10.61
C GLY A 127 1.06 1.96 11.24
N GLU A 128 0.99 3.08 11.96
CA GLU A 128 2.15 3.73 12.58
C GLU A 128 2.66 2.99 13.83
N ASP A 129 1.79 2.23 14.50
CA ASP A 129 2.10 1.46 15.71
C ASP A 129 2.74 0.08 15.44
N ALA A 130 3.22 -0.16 14.22
CA ALA A 130 3.81 -1.43 13.79
C ALA A 130 5.16 -1.80 14.47
N GLN A 131 5.57 -1.07 15.50
CA GLN A 131 6.71 -1.45 16.36
C GLN A 131 6.36 -2.57 17.35
N ASP A 132 5.09 -3.00 17.40
CA ASP A 132 4.66 -4.13 18.19
C ASP A 132 5.46 -5.41 17.83
N SER A 133 6.08 -6.03 18.84
CA SER A 133 6.78 -7.30 18.71
C SER A 133 5.91 -8.39 18.08
N THR A 134 4.59 -8.33 18.29
CA THR A 134 3.59 -9.25 17.73
C THR A 134 3.58 -9.21 16.21
N VAL A 135 3.71 -8.03 15.61
CA VAL A 135 3.72 -7.86 14.15
C VAL A 135 4.97 -8.50 13.53
N ARG A 136 6.14 -8.26 14.15
CA ARG A 136 7.40 -8.87 13.69
C ARG A 136 7.32 -10.40 13.77
N GLN A 137 6.88 -10.94 14.91
CA GLN A 137 6.72 -12.38 15.10
C GLN A 137 5.75 -12.99 14.08
N ALA A 138 4.62 -12.34 13.80
CA ALA A 138 3.66 -12.81 12.81
C ALA A 138 4.29 -12.86 11.40
N LEU A 139 5.04 -11.82 10.99
CA LEU A 139 5.72 -11.79 9.70
C LEU A 139 6.85 -12.82 9.59
N GLU A 140 7.58 -13.07 10.68
CA GLU A 140 8.59 -14.13 10.75
C GLU A 140 7.98 -15.51 10.54
N ILE A 141 6.87 -15.82 11.25
CA ILE A 141 6.15 -17.09 11.10
C ILE A 141 5.65 -17.27 9.66
N VAL A 142 5.09 -16.22 9.05
CA VAL A 142 4.65 -16.27 7.66
C VAL A 142 5.83 -16.58 6.73
N CYS A 143 6.98 -15.95 6.92
CA CYS A 143 8.17 -16.24 6.11
C CYS A 143 8.64 -17.69 6.32
N GLN A 144 8.67 -18.19 7.55
CA GLN A 144 9.05 -19.58 7.85
C GLN A 144 8.14 -20.58 7.13
N LEU A 145 6.82 -20.38 7.21
CA LEU A 145 5.84 -21.26 6.56
C LEU A 145 5.98 -21.24 5.03
N VAL A 146 6.11 -20.05 4.43
CA VAL A 146 6.29 -19.92 2.98
C VAL A 146 7.60 -20.58 2.53
N ASN A 147 8.67 -20.44 3.31
CA ASN A 147 9.98 -21.02 3.01
C ASN A 147 9.98 -22.55 3.06
N GLN A 148 9.16 -23.15 3.95
CA GLN A 148 8.95 -24.60 3.96
C GLN A 148 8.23 -25.10 2.70
N TRP A 149 7.37 -24.28 2.09
CA TRP A 149 6.62 -24.67 0.89
C TRP A 149 7.38 -24.41 -0.41
N ASN A 150 8.34 -23.48 -0.40
CA ASN A 150 9.10 -23.12 -1.59
C ASN A 150 10.55 -22.75 -1.26
N GLU A 151 11.38 -23.78 -1.13
CA GLU A 151 12.81 -23.63 -0.86
C GLU A 151 13.58 -22.90 -1.99
N SER A 152 13.06 -22.92 -3.21
CA SER A 152 13.71 -22.31 -4.37
C SER A 152 13.71 -20.78 -4.36
N ARG A 153 12.78 -20.14 -3.62
CA ARG A 153 12.65 -18.69 -3.52
C ARG A 153 12.23 -18.30 -2.09
N PRO A 154 13.19 -18.14 -1.16
CA PRO A 154 12.86 -17.82 0.21
C PRO A 154 12.22 -16.44 0.32
N ALA A 155 11.05 -16.38 0.94
CA ALA A 155 10.41 -15.18 1.43
C ALA A 155 11.26 -14.54 2.54
N GLN A 156 11.44 -13.23 2.40
CA GLN A 156 12.09 -12.36 3.37
C GLN A 156 11.29 -11.07 3.47
N TYR A 157 11.27 -10.46 4.66
CA TYR A 157 10.75 -9.12 4.85
C TYR A 157 11.84 -8.21 5.39
N ARG A 158 11.67 -6.90 5.19
CA ARG A 158 12.50 -5.87 5.80
C ARG A 158 11.62 -4.73 6.24
N THR A 159 11.94 -4.11 7.36
CA THR A 159 11.21 -2.94 7.81
C THR A 159 11.74 -1.69 7.10
N ILE A 160 10.85 -0.75 6.77
CA ILE A 160 11.25 0.50 6.08
C ILE A 160 12.08 1.41 7.03
N TYR A 161 12.12 1.09 8.33
CA TYR A 161 12.85 1.84 9.36
C TYR A 161 14.36 1.53 9.40
N GLU A 162 14.82 0.44 8.77
CA GLU A 162 16.22 -0.02 8.88
C GLU A 162 17.23 0.77 8.03
N ASN A 163 16.79 1.72 7.19
CA ASN A 163 17.68 2.53 6.32
C ASN A 163 17.41 4.05 6.40
N SER A 164 16.90 4.55 7.54
CA SER A 164 16.69 5.99 7.77
C SER A 164 17.74 6.57 8.71
#